data_AF-A0A165P9S9-F1
#
_entry.id   AF-A0A165P9S9-F1
#
_cell.length_a   1.000
_cell.length_b   1.000
_cell.length_c   1.000
_cell.angle_alpha   90.00
_cell.angle_beta   90.00
_cell.angle_gamma   90.00
#
_symmetry.space_group_name_H-M   'P 1'
#
loop_
_entity.id
_entity.type
_entity.pdbx_description
1 polymer ?
#
loop_
_entity_poly.entity_id
_entity_poly.type
_entity_poly.pdbx_seq_one_letter_code
_entity_poly.pdbx_strand_id
1 'polypeptide(L)'
;FICNEDGVIIDSHHIQDISNGTWDFLHCIQKIGEATLTWETISLHVKNAYYTVMKNSFHELAYCNNNWKAQYVISDIYPVFSKNHIK
;
A
#
# COMPACT_ATOMS: atom_id res chain seq x y z
N PHE A 1 12.23 4.13 4.61
CA PHE A 1 12.69 5.53 4.59
C PHE A 1 14.18 5.46 4.42
N ILE A 2 14.74 6.08 3.39
CA ILE A 2 16.15 6.42 3.41
C ILE A 2 16.16 7.87 3.89
N CYS A 3 16.50 8.05 5.16
CA CYS A 3 16.79 9.36 5.69
C CYS A 3 18.27 9.63 5.42
N ASN A 4 18.64 10.87 5.10
CA ASN A 4 20.02 11.28 5.36
C ASN A 4 20.29 11.28 6.87
N GLU A 5 21.55 11.50 7.23
CA GLU A 5 22.00 11.56 8.63
C GLU A 5 21.23 12.62 9.45
N ASP A 6 20.63 13.62 8.79
CA ASP A 6 19.85 14.70 9.40
C ASP A 6 18.34 14.43 9.52
N GLY A 7 17.86 13.23 9.13
CA GLY A 7 16.44 12.89 9.21
C GLY A 7 15.55 13.54 8.14
N VAL A 8 16.14 14.19 7.14
CA VAL A 8 15.41 14.79 6.01
C VAL A 8 15.03 13.69 5.01
N ILE A 9 13.75 13.66 4.67
CA ILE A 9 13.19 12.74 3.68
C ILE A 9 13.59 13.22 2.29
N ILE A 10 14.58 12.58 1.68
CA ILE A 10 15.07 12.91 0.33
C ILE A 10 14.10 12.44 -0.78
N ASP A 11 13.13 11.59 -0.45
CA ASP A 11 12.43 10.73 -1.41
C ASP A 11 10.90 10.90 -1.43
N SER A 12 10.41 12.14 -1.50
CA SER A 12 8.97 12.44 -1.60
C SER A 12 8.33 11.96 -2.92
N HIS A 13 9.13 11.77 -3.98
CA HIS A 13 8.64 11.27 -5.26
C HIS A 13 8.33 9.75 -5.23
N HIS A 14 9.20 8.91 -4.66
CA HIS A 14 8.91 7.46 -4.59
C HIS A 14 7.73 7.12 -3.70
N ILE A 15 7.50 7.86 -2.61
CA ILE A 15 6.35 7.55 -1.75
C ILE A 15 5.03 7.86 -2.47
N GLN A 16 5.02 8.87 -3.35
CA GLN A 16 3.87 9.16 -4.20
C GLN A 16 3.61 8.03 -5.20
N ASP A 17 4.65 7.48 -5.82
CA ASP A 17 4.50 6.37 -6.77
C ASP A 17 3.99 5.10 -6.08
N ILE A 18 4.52 4.77 -4.89
CA ILE A 18 4.01 3.66 -4.07
C ILE A 18 2.54 3.92 -3.70
N SER A 19 2.20 5.15 -3.31
CA SER A 19 0.82 5.52 -2.99
C SER A 19 -0.12 5.35 -4.19
N ASN A 20 0.32 5.76 -5.38
CA ASN A 20 -0.43 5.57 -6.62
C ASN A 20 -0.64 4.08 -6.92
N GLY A 21 0.41 3.25 -6.80
CA GLY A 21 0.29 1.80 -6.94
C GLY A 21 -0.67 1.17 -5.94
N THR A 22 -0.71 1.68 -4.70
CA THR A 22 -1.70 1.28 -3.70
C THR A 22 -3.12 1.63 -4.14
N TRP A 23 -3.37 2.86 -4.62
CA TRP A 23 -4.69 3.25 -5.13
C TRP A 23 -5.14 2.39 -6.32
N ASP A 24 -4.25 2.10 -7.26
CA ASP A 24 -4.54 1.24 -8.40
C ASP A 24 -4.94 -0.17 -7.96
N PHE A 25 -4.21 -0.75 -7.01
CA PHE A 25 -4.56 -2.04 -6.42
C PHE A 25 -5.94 -2.00 -5.74
N LEU A 26 -6.22 -0.94 -4.96
CA LEU A 26 -7.49 -0.77 -4.27
C LEU A 26 -8.69 -0.65 -5.23
N HIS A 27 -8.54 0.10 -6.32
CA HIS A 27 -9.57 0.15 -7.35
C HIS A 27 -9.75 -1.19 -8.09
N CYS A 28 -8.68 -1.98 -8.22
CA CYS A 28 -8.79 -3.32 -8.78
C CYS A 28 -9.63 -4.24 -7.87
N ILE A 29 -9.29 -4.32 -6.58
CA ILE A 29 -10.04 -5.18 -5.63
C ILE A 29 -11.47 -4.70 -5.42
N GLN A 30 -11.73 -3.39 -5.54
CA GLN A 30 -13.08 -2.83 -5.54
C GLN A 30 -13.91 -3.38 -6.70
N LYS A 31 -13.36 -3.36 -7.92
CA LYS A 31 -14.05 -3.79 -9.13
C LYS A 31 -14.41 -5.28 -9.12
N ILE A 32 -13.58 -6.11 -8.48
CA ILE A 32 -13.82 -7.55 -8.36
C ILE A 32 -14.62 -7.94 -7.10
N GLY A 33 -15.02 -6.97 -6.27
CA GLY A 33 -15.85 -7.21 -5.09
C GLY A 33 -15.13 -7.79 -3.88
N GLU A 34 -13.79 -7.68 -3.83
CA GLU A 34 -12.94 -8.19 -2.75
C GLU A 34 -12.59 -7.11 -1.69
N ALA A 35 -12.97 -5.85 -1.94
CA ALA A 35 -12.73 -4.76 -1.00
C ALA A 35 -13.73 -4.78 0.17
N THR A 36 -13.23 -4.57 1.39
CA THR A 36 -14.00 -4.56 2.65
C THR A 36 -13.98 -3.19 3.31
N LEU A 37 -14.81 -2.98 4.35
CA LEU A 37 -14.85 -1.71 5.08
C LEU A 37 -13.52 -1.36 5.77
N THR A 38 -12.76 -2.37 6.20
CA THR A 38 -11.46 -2.15 6.85
C THR A 38 -10.40 -3.07 6.29
N TRP A 39 -9.14 -2.61 6.27
CA TRP A 39 -8.02 -3.42 5.80
C TRP A 39 -7.82 -4.69 6.66
N GLU A 40 -8.19 -4.64 7.93
CA GLU A 40 -8.07 -5.78 8.85
C GLU A 40 -8.98 -6.93 8.43
N THR A 41 -10.19 -6.60 7.97
CA THR A 41 -11.22 -7.56 7.56
C THR A 41 -11.04 -8.11 6.15
N ILE A 42 -10.13 -7.54 5.37
CA ILE A 42 -9.84 -8.05 4.03
C ILE A 42 -9.20 -9.45 4.13
N SER A 43 -9.49 -10.29 3.14
CA SER A 43 -9.02 -11.66 3.10
C SER A 43 -7.48 -11.74 3.04
N LEU A 44 -6.91 -12.79 3.65
CA LEU A 44 -5.45 -12.97 3.68
C LEU A 44 -4.84 -13.06 2.27
N HIS A 45 -5.56 -13.66 1.32
CA HIS A 45 -5.09 -13.79 -0.05
C HIS A 45 -4.97 -12.43 -0.75
N VAL A 46 -5.91 -11.49 -0.51
CA VAL A 46 -5.82 -10.11 -1.03
C VAL A 46 -4.67 -9.35 -0.38
N LYS A 47 -4.45 -9.50 0.93
CA LYS A 47 -3.27 -8.91 1.61
C LYS A 47 -1.96 -9.40 0.98
N ASN A 48 -1.85 -10.71 0.76
CA ASN A 48 -0.67 -11.30 0.14
C ASN A 48 -0.50 -10.81 -1.31
N ALA A 49 -1.58 -10.74 -2.08
CA ALA A 49 -1.57 -10.20 -3.43
C ALA A 49 -1.09 -8.75 -3.46
N TYR A 50 -1.56 -7.90 -2.54
CA TYR A 50 -1.08 -6.53 -2.38
C TYR A 50 0.43 -6.50 -2.18
N TYR A 51 0.96 -7.22 -1.19
CA TYR A 51 2.40 -7.21 -0.93
C TYR A 51 3.23 -7.72 -2.11
N THR A 52 2.75 -8.75 -2.82
CA THR A 52 3.41 -9.26 -4.03
C THR A 52 3.40 -8.23 -5.15
N VAL A 53 2.26 -7.59 -5.43
CA VAL A 53 2.14 -6.55 -6.46
C VAL A 53 3.07 -5.37 -6.15
N MET A 54 3.08 -4.92 -4.89
CA MET A 54 3.93 -3.79 -4.48
C MET A 54 5.42 -4.15 -4.59
N LYS A 55 5.85 -5.35 -4.19
CA LYS A 55 7.25 -5.77 -4.34
C LYS A 55 7.70 -5.94 -5.78
N ASN A 56 6.81 -6.42 -6.65
CA ASN A 56 7.10 -6.57 -8.07
C ASN A 56 7.17 -5.20 -8.78
N SER A 57 6.39 -4.22 -8.31
CA SER A 57 6.37 -2.87 -8.89
C SER A 57 7.49 -1.98 -8.34
N PHE A 58 7.88 -2.21 -7.07
CA PHE A 58 8.86 -1.42 -6.33
C PHE A 58 9.85 -2.38 -5.66
N HIS A 59 10.92 -2.72 -6.37
CA HIS A 59 11.89 -3.72 -5.93
C HIS A 59 12.52 -3.40 -4.56
N GLU A 60 12.60 -2.12 -4.18
CA GLU A 60 13.10 -1.71 -2.86
C GLU A 60 12.22 -2.22 -1.71
N LEU A 61 10.93 -2.50 -1.97
CA LEU A 61 10.03 -3.10 -0.98
C LEU A 61 10.34 -4.57 -0.72
N ALA A 62 11.05 -5.26 -1.62
CA ALA A 62 11.47 -6.63 -1.39
C ALA A 62 12.47 -6.74 -0.23
N TYR A 63 13.28 -5.69 0.00
CA TYR A 63 14.25 -5.62 1.09
C TYR A 63 13.64 -5.11 2.41
N CYS A 64 12.37 -4.70 2.40
CA CYS A 64 11.68 -4.25 3.60
C CYS A 64 11.14 -5.47 4.39
N ASN A 65 11.82 -5.84 5.48
CA ASN A 65 11.38 -6.92 6.36
C ASN A 65 9.91 -6.78 6.76
N ASN A 66 9.17 -7.90 6.73
CA ASN A 66 7.76 -7.97 7.08
C ASN A 66 6.83 -7.01 6.30
N ASN A 67 7.26 -6.51 5.13
CA ASN A 67 6.48 -5.59 4.30
C ASN A 67 6.14 -4.26 5.01
N TRP A 68 6.92 -3.86 6.02
CA TRP A 68 6.58 -2.73 6.90
C TRP A 68 6.26 -1.43 6.14
N LYS A 69 6.98 -1.14 5.05
CA LYS A 69 6.77 0.07 4.23
C LYS A 69 5.45 0.00 3.44
N ALA A 70 5.12 -1.16 2.86
CA ALA A 70 3.85 -1.36 2.17
C ALA A 70 2.66 -1.36 3.16
N GLN A 71 2.88 -1.88 4.38
CA GLN A 71 1.91 -1.82 5.49
C GLN A 71 1.64 -0.38 5.92
N TYR A 72 2.69 0.42 6.08
CA TYR A 72 2.53 1.83 6.42
C TYR A 72 1.67 2.58 5.40
N VAL A 73 1.95 2.40 4.11
CA VAL A 73 1.20 3.08 3.04
C VAL A 73 -0.25 2.62 2.97
N ILE A 74 -0.53 1.32 3.05
CA ILE A 74 -1.92 0.84 3.00
C ILE A 74 -2.72 1.30 4.23
N SER A 75 -2.09 1.36 5.42
CA SER A 75 -2.74 1.85 6.63
C SER A 75 -3.11 3.33 6.56
N ASP A 76 -2.34 4.14 5.82
CA ASP A 76 -2.64 5.56 5.60
C ASP A 76 -3.74 5.75 4.54
N ILE A 77 -3.69 4.99 3.45
CA ILE A 77 -4.58 5.17 2.29
C ILE A 77 -5.94 4.47 2.47
N TYR A 78 -5.98 3.27 3.04
CA TYR A 78 -7.20 2.44 3.08
C TYR A 78 -8.38 3.13 3.79
N PRO A 79 -8.21 3.85 4.92
CA PRO A 79 -9.32 4.55 5.55
C PRO A 79 -9.97 5.60 4.63
N VAL A 80 -9.15 6.31 3.85
CA VAL A 80 -9.62 7.30 2.87
C VAL A 80 -10.33 6.63 1.71
N PHE A 81 -9.75 5.56 1.17
CA PHE A 81 -10.37 4.75 0.12
C PHE A 81 -11.72 4.19 0.56
N SER A 82 -11.77 3.52 1.72
CA SER A 82 -12.95 2.86 2.25
C SER A 82 -14.12 3.83 2.38
N LYS A 83 -13.88 4.99 2.99
CA LYS A 83 -14.88 6.06 3.16
C LYS A 83 -15.51 6.51 1.84
N ASN A 84 -14.75 6.51 0.75
CA ASN A 84 -15.19 7.05 -0.53
C ASN A 84 -15.77 5.99 -1.49
N HIS A 85 -15.41 4.71 -1.29
CA HIS A 85 -15.61 3.68 -2.30
C HIS A 85 -16.35 2.43 -1.81
N ILE A 86 -16.45 2.23 -0.50
CA ILE A 86 -17.14 1.11 0.12
C ILE A 86 -18.38 1.64 0.84
N LYS A 87 -19.54 1.03 0.57
CA LYS A 87 -20.85 1.41 1.12
C LYS A 87 -21.31 0.42 2.16
#